data_AF-A0AAV6VS94-F1
#
_entry.id   AF-A0AAV6VS94-F1
#
_cell.length_a   1.000
_cell.length_b   1.000
_cell.length_c   1.000
_cell.angle_alpha   90.00
_cell.angle_beta   90.00
_cell.angle_gamma   90.00
#
_symmetry.space_group_name_H-M   'P 1'
#
loop_
_entity.id
_entity.type
_entity.pdbx_description
1 polymer ?
#
loop_
_entity_poly.entity_id
_entity_poly.type
_entity_poly.pdbx_seq_one_letter_code
_entity_poly.pdbx_strand_id
1 'polypeptide(L)'
;MATPLDQFICKVQNLSFPASFEALYEFVTKSASLLSKNNTYLDDVLLTLDQQEHSIGVLAVLCVKLNQSAIPDWDIQFTRVKEFVENCNGEQIRAVPDLFARLCQLFTNGLVERHQYIRGIPVLIKAIHKVQLFPSQLTTIHAFLCQLCLLARCMKPALPFLDTDITDINKERSSYETKSFLLYYYYGGMIYTSLKNFERALYFYEVAITTPSMAVSHIMLEAYKKYILVSLILYGKVLNLPKFTSQVVGRFIKPLSQAYHDLATSYATNSPVEVRSIITKHSEVFVRDNNMGLVKQCMSFLYKKRIQMLTKTFLTLSLSDMANKVQLAGPSEAEFYVLKMMKKCIQLDEQLRQMDQEISINQKYIQKVSLSEAEIVGKALQSVTPLMEHFLILLMLTPSHKCLLRIPSPIDQVNATELPEDSLYNN
;
A
#
# COMPACT_ATOMS: atom_id res chain seq x y z
N MET A 1 16.90 45.55 -21.62
CA MET A 1 17.72 44.35 -21.32
C MET A 1 16.78 43.37 -20.65
N ALA A 2 16.35 42.30 -21.33
CA ALA A 2 15.40 41.33 -20.75
C ALA A 2 16.05 40.68 -19.52
N THR A 3 15.36 40.72 -18.37
CA THR A 3 15.89 40.10 -17.16
C THR A 3 15.99 38.58 -17.37
N PRO A 4 16.88 37.86 -16.67
CA PRO A 4 16.96 36.40 -16.78
C PRO A 4 15.63 35.69 -16.44
N LEU A 5 14.72 36.35 -15.72
CA LEU A 5 13.35 35.90 -15.44
C LEU A 5 12.43 36.06 -16.65
N ASP A 6 12.50 37.19 -17.37
CA ASP A 6 11.72 37.40 -18.60
C ASP A 6 12.15 36.40 -19.69
N GLN A 7 13.44 36.09 -19.77
CA GLN A 7 13.95 35.05 -20.67
C GLN A 7 13.50 33.64 -20.26
N PHE A 8 13.28 33.40 -18.96
CA PHE A 8 12.71 32.15 -18.47
C PHE A 8 11.23 32.05 -18.86
N ILE A 9 10.44 33.10 -18.65
CA ILE A 9 9.02 33.16 -19.01
C ILE A 9 8.82 32.97 -20.52
N CYS A 10 9.55 33.73 -21.35
CA CYS A 10 9.45 33.60 -22.81
C CYS A 10 9.86 32.21 -23.30
N LYS A 11 10.87 31.57 -22.68
CA LYS A 11 11.27 30.20 -23.04
C LYS A 11 10.24 29.17 -22.59
N VAL A 12 9.65 29.33 -21.40
CA VAL A 12 8.58 28.46 -20.92
C VAL A 12 7.34 28.58 -21.82
N GLN A 13 6.97 29.80 -22.22
CA GLN A 13 5.87 30.05 -23.17
C GLN A 13 6.15 29.42 -24.54
N ASN A 14 7.33 29.63 -25.10
CA ASN A 14 7.68 29.06 -26.42
C ASN A 14 7.83 27.53 -26.41
N LEU A 15 8.26 26.95 -25.28
CA LEU A 15 8.47 25.50 -25.13
C LEU A 15 7.26 24.77 -24.53
N SER A 16 6.13 25.44 -24.32
CA SER A 16 4.87 24.81 -23.88
C SER A 16 4.04 24.25 -25.02
N PHE A 17 4.33 24.65 -26.27
CA PHE A 17 3.63 24.22 -27.49
C PHE A 17 4.28 23.11 -28.35
N PRO A 18 5.56 22.70 -28.21
CA PRO A 18 6.11 21.60 -29.00
C PRO A 18 5.72 20.23 -28.43
N ALA A 19 5.65 19.22 -29.30
CA ALA A 19 5.27 17.83 -29.01
C ALA A 19 6.23 17.05 -28.08
N SER A 20 7.28 17.68 -27.55
CA SER A 20 8.30 17.07 -26.68
C SER A 20 8.57 17.97 -25.46
N PHE A 21 8.06 17.56 -24.30
CA PHE A 21 8.23 18.27 -23.02
C PHE A 21 9.61 18.05 -22.36
N GLU A 22 10.50 17.28 -22.98
CA GLU A 22 11.81 16.91 -22.42
C GLU A 22 12.80 18.08 -22.40
N ALA A 23 12.79 18.91 -23.46
CA ALA A 23 13.61 20.12 -23.53
C ALA A 23 13.17 21.17 -22.49
N LEU A 24 11.86 21.25 -22.23
CA LEU A 24 11.30 22.11 -21.18
C LEU A 24 11.71 21.62 -19.80
N TYR A 25 11.66 20.31 -19.54
CA TYR A 25 12.08 19.70 -18.28
C TYR A 25 13.57 19.95 -17.95
N GLU A 26 14.46 19.73 -18.92
CA GLU A 26 15.90 19.91 -18.71
C GLU A 26 16.24 21.38 -18.45
N PHE A 27 15.57 22.30 -19.15
CA PHE A 27 15.69 23.73 -18.95
C PHE A 27 15.18 24.15 -17.56
N VAL A 28 14.03 23.64 -17.15
CA VAL A 28 13.42 23.91 -15.84
C VAL A 28 14.30 23.42 -14.70
N THR A 29 14.86 22.21 -14.82
CA THR A 29 15.75 21.63 -13.81
C THR A 29 17.04 22.45 -13.66
N LYS A 30 17.61 22.94 -14.77
CA LYS A 30 18.79 23.84 -14.76
C LYS A 30 18.45 25.22 -14.19
N SER A 31 17.25 25.73 -14.47
CA SER A 31 16.77 27.04 -14.01
C SER A 31 16.41 27.11 -12.52
N ALA A 32 16.24 25.97 -11.83
CA ALA A 32 15.89 25.93 -10.41
C ALA A 32 16.87 26.71 -9.52
N SER A 33 18.16 26.71 -9.88
CA SER A 33 19.21 27.49 -9.21
C SER A 33 19.06 29.00 -9.40
N LEU A 34 18.58 29.46 -10.57
CA LEU A 34 18.33 30.86 -10.86
C LEU A 34 17.06 31.37 -10.18
N LEU A 35 16.00 30.55 -10.16
CA LEU A 35 14.76 30.86 -9.47
C LEU A 35 14.95 31.01 -7.96
N SER A 36 15.82 30.19 -7.35
CA SER A 36 16.11 30.26 -5.91
C SER A 36 16.75 31.60 -5.47
N LYS A 37 17.44 32.29 -6.38
CA LYS A 37 18.11 33.57 -6.11
C LYS A 37 17.18 34.78 -6.23
N ASN A 38 16.10 34.67 -6.99
CA ASN A 38 15.21 35.79 -7.32
C ASN A 38 13.81 35.64 -6.71
N ASN A 39 13.73 35.30 -5.43
CA ASN A 39 12.50 34.88 -4.75
C ASN A 39 11.38 35.95 -4.73
N THR A 40 11.72 37.21 -4.56
CA THR A 40 10.77 38.32 -4.42
C THR A 40 9.96 38.60 -5.69
N TYR A 41 10.51 38.30 -6.86
CA TYR A 41 9.85 38.54 -8.16
C TYR A 41 9.07 37.33 -8.67
N LEU A 42 9.19 36.17 -8.00
CA LEU A 42 8.50 34.95 -8.42
C LEU A 42 6.97 35.05 -8.25
N ASP A 43 6.46 35.94 -7.41
CA ASP A 43 5.02 36.19 -7.28
C ASP A 43 4.46 36.86 -8.55
N ASP A 44 5.17 37.82 -9.10
CA ASP A 44 4.81 38.48 -10.37
C ASP A 44 4.93 37.49 -11.54
N VAL A 45 5.95 36.63 -11.54
CA VAL A 45 6.09 35.56 -12.54
C VAL A 45 4.92 34.57 -12.52
N LEU A 46 4.40 34.22 -11.34
CA LEU A 46 3.22 33.34 -11.22
C LEU A 46 1.93 34.00 -11.73
N LEU A 47 1.82 35.32 -11.67
CA LEU A 47 0.68 36.05 -12.23
C LEU A 47 0.73 36.13 -13.76
N THR A 48 1.93 36.09 -14.35
CA THR A 48 2.12 36.14 -15.82
C THR A 48 1.99 34.78 -16.51
N LEU A 49 2.09 33.67 -15.77
CA LEU A 49 2.03 32.32 -16.31
C LEU A 49 0.65 31.70 -16.12
N ASP A 50 0.05 31.21 -17.20
CA ASP A 50 -1.19 30.46 -17.11
C ASP A 50 -0.96 29.05 -16.51
N GLN A 51 -1.81 28.67 -15.56
CA GLN A 51 -1.76 27.39 -14.85
C GLN A 51 -2.06 26.20 -15.76
N GLN A 52 -2.84 26.40 -16.84
CA GLN A 52 -3.21 25.34 -17.79
C GLN A 52 -2.17 25.12 -18.89
N GLU A 53 -1.61 26.19 -19.43
CA GLU A 53 -0.66 26.13 -20.54
C GLU A 53 0.80 25.96 -20.09
N HIS A 54 1.18 26.49 -18.92
CA HIS A 54 2.56 26.56 -18.43
C HIS A 54 2.77 25.77 -17.13
N SER A 55 2.02 24.68 -16.96
CA SER A 55 1.96 23.93 -15.69
C SER A 55 3.33 23.49 -15.18
N ILE A 56 4.26 23.10 -16.05
CA ILE A 56 5.63 22.66 -15.67
C ILE A 56 6.45 23.84 -15.12
N GLY A 57 6.32 25.03 -15.71
CA GLY A 57 7.00 26.23 -15.25
C GLY A 57 6.48 26.69 -13.88
N VAL A 58 5.15 26.71 -13.73
CA VAL A 58 4.48 27.01 -12.45
C VAL A 58 4.87 26.00 -11.36
N LEU A 59 4.90 24.70 -11.69
CA LEU A 59 5.31 23.63 -10.79
C LEU A 59 6.71 23.85 -10.22
N ALA A 60 7.67 24.22 -11.08
CA ALA A 60 9.05 24.43 -10.66
C ALA A 60 9.21 25.67 -9.76
N VAL A 61 8.51 26.75 -10.08
CA VAL A 61 8.48 27.97 -9.25
C VAL A 61 7.85 27.66 -7.88
N LEU A 62 6.76 26.90 -7.83
CA LEU A 62 6.13 26.46 -6.59
C LEU A 62 7.05 25.54 -5.77
N CYS A 63 7.77 24.62 -6.40
CA CYS A 63 8.76 23.78 -5.71
C CYS A 63 9.86 24.63 -5.05
N VAL A 64 10.37 25.64 -5.75
CA VAL A 64 11.41 26.55 -5.22
C VAL A 64 10.87 27.39 -4.06
N LYS A 65 9.61 27.82 -4.13
CA LYS A 65 8.95 28.56 -3.03
C LYS A 65 8.70 27.71 -1.79
N LEU A 66 8.23 26.47 -1.96
CA LEU A 66 8.00 25.55 -0.84
C LEU A 66 9.28 25.01 -0.22
N ASN A 67 10.41 25.05 -0.94
CA ASN A 67 11.71 24.63 -0.41
C ASN A 67 12.41 25.70 0.45
N GLN A 68 11.75 26.84 0.70
CA GLN A 68 12.30 27.90 1.55
C GLN A 68 12.11 27.59 3.03
N SER A 69 13.15 27.89 3.82
CA SER A 69 13.20 27.62 5.26
C SER A 69 12.16 28.42 6.07
N ALA A 70 11.70 29.56 5.55
CA ALA A 70 10.60 30.33 6.11
C ALA A 70 9.67 30.74 4.97
N ILE A 71 8.46 30.18 4.94
CA ILE A 71 7.44 30.53 3.95
C ILE A 71 6.62 31.68 4.56
N PRO A 72 6.74 32.92 4.06
CA PRO A 72 5.82 33.99 4.40
C PRO A 72 4.42 33.59 3.89
N ASP A 73 3.40 33.74 4.72
CA ASP A 73 1.99 33.49 4.39
C ASP A 73 1.69 32.09 3.82
N TRP A 74 1.86 31.07 4.66
CA TRP A 74 1.55 29.67 4.33
C TRP A 74 0.15 29.46 3.76
N ASP A 75 -0.87 30.18 4.25
CA ASP A 75 -2.24 30.01 3.77
C ASP A 75 -2.40 30.47 2.31
N ILE A 76 -1.64 31.49 1.88
CA ILE A 76 -1.61 31.95 0.49
C ILE A 76 -0.92 30.92 -0.40
N GLN A 77 0.23 30.40 0.05
CA GLN A 77 0.96 29.35 -0.65
C GLN A 77 0.16 28.05 -0.74
N PHE A 78 -0.53 27.66 0.33
CA PHE A 78 -1.43 26.52 0.36
C PHE A 78 -2.57 26.68 -0.65
N THR A 79 -3.20 27.87 -0.70
CA THR A 79 -4.28 28.16 -1.64
C THR A 79 -3.79 28.08 -3.08
N ARG A 80 -2.60 28.62 -3.37
CA ARG A 80 -1.97 28.54 -4.70
C ARG A 80 -1.63 27.11 -5.11
N VAL A 81 -1.12 26.28 -4.19
CA VAL A 81 -0.87 24.85 -4.49
C VAL A 81 -2.19 24.11 -4.72
N LYS A 82 -3.23 24.41 -3.95
CA LYS A 82 -4.56 23.83 -4.13
C LYS A 82 -5.14 24.21 -5.51
N GLU A 83 -5.16 25.49 -5.85
CA GLU A 83 -5.63 25.98 -7.16
C GLU A 83 -4.83 25.37 -8.30
N PHE A 84 -3.51 25.30 -8.16
CA PHE A 84 -2.65 24.63 -9.13
C PHE A 84 -3.05 23.16 -9.31
N VAL A 85 -3.17 22.37 -8.24
CA VAL A 85 -3.55 20.95 -8.35
C VAL A 85 -4.96 20.77 -8.94
N GLU A 86 -5.87 21.71 -8.73
CA GLU A 86 -7.22 21.69 -9.31
C GLU A 86 -7.21 22.01 -10.81
N ASN A 87 -6.46 23.03 -11.23
CA ASN A 87 -6.50 23.59 -12.58
C ASN A 87 -5.41 23.03 -13.53
N CYS A 88 -4.41 22.33 -13.00
CA CYS A 88 -3.26 21.88 -13.78
C CYS A 88 -3.64 20.90 -14.91
N ASN A 89 -2.90 20.99 -16.02
CA ASN A 89 -3.00 20.09 -17.16
C ASN A 89 -2.36 18.72 -16.83
N GLY A 90 -3.13 17.64 -17.01
CA GLY A 90 -2.69 16.28 -16.71
C GLY A 90 -1.61 15.77 -17.66
N GLU A 91 -1.57 16.21 -18.91
CA GLU A 91 -0.59 15.72 -19.90
C GLU A 91 0.82 16.22 -19.58
N GLN A 92 0.94 17.49 -19.17
CA GLN A 92 2.20 18.09 -18.76
C GLN A 92 2.72 17.52 -17.43
N ILE A 93 1.84 17.27 -16.45
CA ILE A 93 2.23 16.62 -15.19
C ILE A 93 2.73 15.19 -15.45
N ARG A 94 2.07 14.44 -16.35
CA ARG A 94 2.49 13.08 -16.71
C ARG A 94 3.86 13.07 -17.41
N ALA A 95 4.20 14.13 -18.13
CA ALA A 95 5.52 14.29 -18.71
C ALA A 95 6.62 14.56 -17.66
N VAL A 96 6.25 15.11 -16.49
CA VAL A 96 7.17 15.47 -15.41
C VAL A 96 6.70 14.98 -14.03
N PRO A 97 6.67 13.66 -13.80
CA PRO A 97 6.19 13.11 -12.55
C PRO A 97 7.17 13.37 -11.38
N ASP A 98 8.49 13.40 -11.62
CA ASP A 98 9.52 13.61 -10.58
C ASP A 98 9.37 14.96 -9.86
N LEU A 99 9.17 16.08 -10.60
CA LEU A 99 8.95 17.40 -9.98
C LEU A 99 7.61 17.47 -9.26
N PHE A 100 6.60 16.78 -9.77
CA PHE A 100 5.28 16.78 -9.16
C PHE A 100 5.25 15.97 -7.86
N ALA A 101 5.95 14.83 -7.83
CA ALA A 101 6.22 14.07 -6.62
C ALA A 101 6.99 14.91 -5.60
N ARG A 102 8.01 15.65 -6.03
CA ARG A 102 8.78 16.57 -5.16
C ARG A 102 7.91 17.70 -4.61
N LEU A 103 7.03 18.30 -5.40
CA LEU A 103 6.06 19.29 -4.92
C LEU A 103 5.19 18.68 -3.82
N CYS A 104 4.62 17.49 -4.08
CA CYS A 104 3.77 16.79 -3.13
C CYS A 104 4.52 16.44 -1.83
N GLN A 105 5.81 16.07 -1.93
CA GLN A 105 6.66 15.81 -0.78
C GLN A 105 6.90 17.07 0.05
N LEU A 106 7.28 18.18 -0.58
CA LEU A 106 7.51 19.47 0.11
C LEU A 106 6.22 19.99 0.75
N PHE A 107 5.10 19.89 0.03
CA PHE A 107 3.78 20.24 0.53
C PHE A 107 3.40 19.38 1.75
N THR A 108 3.63 18.07 1.69
CA THR A 108 3.37 17.15 2.80
C THR A 108 4.24 17.49 4.01
N ASN A 109 5.55 17.73 3.83
CA ASN A 109 6.44 18.13 4.92
C ASN A 109 6.00 19.44 5.57
N GLY A 110 5.66 20.46 4.77
CA GLY A 110 5.18 21.75 5.28
C GLY A 110 3.85 21.66 6.02
N LEU A 111 2.97 20.73 5.66
CA LEU A 111 1.77 20.41 6.43
C LEU A 111 2.08 19.66 7.73
N VAL A 112 3.10 18.79 7.70
CA VAL A 112 3.52 18.00 8.86
C VAL A 112 4.13 18.86 9.95
N GLU A 113 5.01 19.79 9.59
CA GLU A 113 5.62 20.75 10.51
C GLU A 113 4.59 21.66 11.19
N ARG A 114 3.49 21.99 10.50
CA ARG A 114 2.43 22.88 11.01
C ARG A 114 1.23 22.15 11.61
N HIS A 115 1.25 20.82 11.67
CA HIS A 115 0.16 19.98 12.20
C HIS A 115 -1.21 20.13 11.51
N GLN A 116 -1.28 20.56 10.24
CA GLN A 116 -2.53 20.79 9.50
C GLN A 116 -2.86 19.66 8.49
N TYR A 117 -2.86 18.41 8.95
CA TYR A 117 -2.93 17.22 8.08
C TYR A 117 -4.23 17.10 7.26
N ILE A 118 -5.38 17.43 7.85
CA ILE A 118 -6.71 17.17 7.27
C ILE A 118 -6.92 17.96 5.97
N ARG A 119 -6.38 19.17 5.88
CA ARG A 119 -6.54 20.05 4.72
C ARG A 119 -5.79 19.54 3.49
N GLY A 120 -4.69 18.80 3.68
CA GLY A 120 -3.86 18.28 2.59
C GLY A 120 -4.41 17.02 1.91
N ILE A 121 -5.19 16.20 2.63
CA ILE A 121 -5.74 14.94 2.13
C ILE A 121 -6.53 15.12 0.82
N PRO A 122 -7.55 16.01 0.72
CA PRO A 122 -8.32 16.15 -0.53
C PRO A 122 -7.48 16.69 -1.70
N VAL A 123 -6.44 17.48 -1.42
CA VAL A 123 -5.52 18.00 -2.44
C VAL A 123 -4.68 16.86 -3.02
N LEU A 124 -4.13 15.99 -2.17
CA LEU A 124 -3.36 14.83 -2.62
C LEU A 124 -4.20 13.81 -3.38
N ILE A 125 -5.46 13.60 -3.00
CA ILE A 125 -6.39 12.73 -3.73
C ILE A 125 -6.57 13.22 -5.17
N LYS A 126 -6.81 14.53 -5.37
CA LYS A 126 -6.91 15.11 -6.71
C LYS A 126 -5.59 15.00 -7.49
N ALA A 127 -4.46 15.21 -6.81
CA ALA A 127 -3.14 15.07 -7.40
C ALA A 127 -2.88 13.63 -7.91
N ILE A 128 -3.28 12.62 -7.16
CA ILE A 128 -3.16 11.20 -7.55
C ILE A 128 -3.96 10.92 -8.82
N HIS A 129 -5.23 11.34 -8.88
CA HIS A 129 -6.06 11.12 -10.07
C HIS A 129 -5.54 11.82 -11.33
N LYS A 130 -4.80 12.92 -11.20
CA LYS A 130 -4.18 13.62 -12.34
C LYS A 130 -2.95 12.90 -12.88
N VAL A 131 -2.15 12.30 -12.00
CA VAL A 131 -0.89 11.61 -12.36
C VAL A 131 -1.16 10.19 -12.87
N GLN A 132 -2.13 9.49 -12.29
CA GLN A 132 -2.44 8.12 -12.68
C GLN A 132 -2.98 8.05 -14.12
N LEU A 133 -2.46 7.10 -14.90
CA LEU A 133 -3.04 6.69 -16.18
C LEU A 133 -4.16 5.67 -15.96
N PHE A 134 -3.96 4.78 -14.98
CA PHE A 134 -4.89 3.73 -14.59
C PHE A 134 -5.00 3.68 -13.06
N PRO A 135 -6.15 3.28 -12.50
CA PRO A 135 -6.38 3.24 -11.04
C PRO A 135 -5.46 2.25 -10.31
N SER A 136 -4.92 1.25 -11.01
CA SER A 136 -3.98 0.25 -10.47
C SER A 136 -2.51 0.69 -10.49
N GLN A 137 -2.23 1.96 -10.83
CA GLN A 137 -0.87 2.48 -10.91
C GLN A 137 -0.43 3.10 -9.58
N LEU A 138 0.64 2.56 -8.99
CA LEU A 138 1.24 3.11 -7.79
C LEU A 138 2.15 4.30 -8.11
N THR A 139 1.88 5.43 -7.46
CA THR A 139 2.70 6.65 -7.50
C THR A 139 3.29 6.93 -6.13
N THR A 140 4.41 7.67 -6.08
CA THR A 140 5.06 8.13 -4.84
C THR A 140 4.09 8.89 -3.92
N ILE A 141 3.12 9.60 -4.51
CA ILE A 141 2.12 10.42 -3.82
C ILE A 141 1.21 9.59 -2.90
N HIS A 142 0.99 8.31 -3.22
CA HIS A 142 0.21 7.42 -2.35
C HIS A 142 0.84 7.26 -0.97
N ALA A 143 2.17 7.22 -0.88
CA ALA A 143 2.86 7.14 0.40
C ALA A 143 2.61 8.40 1.25
N PHE A 144 2.61 9.58 0.62
CA PHE A 144 2.33 10.85 1.29
C PHE A 144 0.87 10.96 1.75
N LEU A 145 -0.07 10.49 0.92
CA LEU A 145 -1.49 10.41 1.31
C LEU A 145 -1.66 9.54 2.56
N CYS A 146 -1.07 8.34 2.56
CA CYS A 146 -1.13 7.43 3.71
C CYS A 146 -0.48 8.04 4.96
N GLN A 147 0.63 8.76 4.81
CA GLN A 147 1.29 9.46 5.92
C GLN A 147 0.38 10.53 6.54
N LEU A 148 -0.25 11.39 5.72
CA LEU A 148 -1.16 12.42 6.21
C LEU A 148 -2.39 11.82 6.89
N CYS A 149 -2.97 10.76 6.31
CA CYS A 149 -4.13 10.07 6.88
C CYS A 149 -3.80 9.45 8.25
N LEU A 150 -2.62 8.86 8.41
CA LEU A 150 -2.15 8.31 9.68
C LEU A 150 -1.99 9.40 10.76
N LEU A 151 -1.39 10.53 10.40
CA LEU A 151 -1.19 11.65 11.33
C LEU A 151 -2.51 12.33 11.69
N ALA A 152 -3.42 12.49 10.72
CA ALA A 152 -4.76 13.03 10.92
C ALA A 152 -5.70 12.08 11.70
N ARG A 153 -5.31 10.82 11.90
CA ARG A 153 -6.16 9.72 12.42
C ARG A 153 -7.45 9.51 11.61
N CYS A 154 -7.45 9.91 10.33
CA CYS A 154 -8.59 9.81 9.44
C CYS A 154 -8.29 8.84 8.30
N MET A 155 -8.68 7.58 8.49
CA MET A 155 -8.30 6.49 7.57
C MET A 155 -9.26 6.30 6.39
N LYS A 156 -10.51 6.77 6.51
CA LYS A 156 -11.56 6.53 5.50
C LYS A 156 -11.19 7.02 4.07
N PRO A 157 -10.58 8.21 3.88
CA PRO A 157 -10.28 8.71 2.53
C PRO A 157 -9.19 7.91 1.79
N ALA A 158 -8.34 7.18 2.51
CA ALA A 158 -7.27 6.38 1.91
C ALA A 158 -7.74 5.00 1.44
N LEU A 159 -8.88 4.51 1.94
CA LEU A 159 -9.40 3.17 1.66
C LEU A 159 -9.60 2.88 0.16
N PRO A 160 -10.20 3.77 -0.66
CA PRO A 160 -10.42 3.48 -2.07
C PRO A 160 -9.12 3.17 -2.83
N PHE A 161 -8.03 3.83 -2.45
CA PHE A 161 -6.71 3.63 -3.05
C PHE A 161 -6.02 2.37 -2.53
N LEU A 162 -6.19 2.06 -1.25
CA LEU A 162 -5.61 0.86 -0.63
C LEU A 162 -6.36 -0.42 -0.99
N ASP A 163 -7.67 -0.32 -1.23
CA ASP A 163 -8.52 -1.46 -1.56
C ASP A 163 -8.30 -1.96 -2.99
N THR A 164 -7.78 -1.09 -3.86
CA THR A 164 -7.40 -1.39 -5.25
C THR A 164 -6.02 -2.06 -5.28
N ASP A 165 -5.94 -3.25 -5.86
CA ASP A 165 -4.67 -3.96 -6.02
C ASP A 165 -3.82 -3.28 -7.11
N ILE A 166 -2.55 -3.03 -6.78
CA ILE A 166 -1.60 -2.34 -7.66
C ILE A 166 -0.98 -3.35 -8.62
N THR A 167 -1.02 -3.04 -9.91
CA THR A 167 -0.45 -3.87 -10.99
C THR A 167 0.84 -3.27 -11.53
N ASP A 168 0.92 -1.94 -11.60
CA ASP A 168 2.03 -1.23 -12.22
C ASP A 168 2.57 -0.14 -11.29
N ILE A 169 3.89 0.02 -11.30
CA ILE A 169 4.57 1.09 -10.58
C ILE A 169 4.90 2.17 -11.59
N ASN A 170 4.49 3.42 -11.34
CA ASN A 170 4.91 4.54 -12.15
C ASN A 170 6.42 4.74 -11.98
N LYS A 171 7.21 4.20 -12.91
CA LYS A 171 8.64 4.45 -12.98
C LYS A 171 8.83 5.82 -13.61
N GLU A 172 8.72 6.85 -12.78
CA GLU A 172 9.20 8.19 -13.09
C GLU A 172 10.66 8.06 -13.57
N ARG A 173 10.99 8.58 -14.76
CA ARG A 173 12.33 9.13 -15.10
C ARG A 173 13.57 8.22 -15.02
N SER A 174 13.80 7.74 -13.81
CA SER A 174 14.91 6.94 -13.27
C SER A 174 14.91 6.93 -11.72
N SER A 175 13.95 7.59 -11.02
CA SER A 175 14.04 7.86 -9.57
C SER A 175 12.78 7.50 -8.78
N TYR A 176 12.16 6.35 -9.06
CA TYR A 176 11.20 5.82 -8.09
C TYR A 176 11.94 5.45 -6.79
N GLU A 177 11.81 6.29 -5.77
CA GLU A 177 12.47 6.06 -4.49
C GLU A 177 11.89 4.77 -3.87
N THR A 178 12.70 3.72 -3.78
CA THR A 178 12.31 2.43 -3.16
C THR A 178 11.76 2.62 -1.75
N LYS A 179 12.18 3.70 -1.08
CA LYS A 179 11.63 4.13 0.21
C LYS A 179 10.14 4.44 0.13
N SER A 180 9.67 5.17 -0.88
CA SER A 180 8.26 5.54 -1.06
C SER A 180 7.38 4.30 -1.27
N PHE A 181 7.89 3.29 -1.97
CA PHE A 181 7.25 1.98 -2.07
C PHE A 181 7.06 1.32 -0.70
N LEU A 182 8.14 1.19 0.06
CA LEU A 182 8.12 0.55 1.38
C LEU A 182 7.22 1.32 2.34
N LEU A 183 7.24 2.65 2.29
CA LEU A 183 6.38 3.51 3.10
C LEU A 183 4.91 3.34 2.75
N TYR A 184 4.56 3.25 1.47
CA TYR A 184 3.17 3.00 1.05
C TYR A 184 2.62 1.71 1.67
N TYR A 185 3.33 0.58 1.50
CA TYR A 185 2.88 -0.69 2.03
C TYR A 185 2.90 -0.74 3.56
N TYR A 186 3.91 -0.14 4.19
CA TYR A 186 3.99 -0.06 5.65
C TYR A 186 2.86 0.77 6.25
N TYR A 187 2.61 1.96 5.71
CA TYR A 187 1.52 2.83 6.16
C TYR A 187 0.15 2.24 5.84
N GLY A 188 -0.03 1.62 4.66
CA GLY A 188 -1.24 0.88 4.32
C GLY A 188 -1.51 -0.25 5.32
N GLY A 189 -0.48 -1.03 5.68
CA GLY A 189 -0.56 -2.05 6.71
C GLY A 189 -0.98 -1.48 8.07
N MET A 190 -0.44 -0.33 8.48
CA MET A 190 -0.83 0.36 9.71
C MET A 190 -2.28 0.86 9.69
N ILE A 191 -2.72 1.40 8.56
CA ILE A 191 -4.10 1.85 8.34
C ILE A 191 -5.06 0.67 8.52
N TYR A 192 -4.84 -0.44 7.83
CA TYR A 192 -5.67 -1.64 7.98
C TYR A 192 -5.61 -2.25 9.38
N THR A 193 -4.44 -2.22 10.02
CA THR A 193 -4.29 -2.64 11.42
C THR A 193 -5.16 -1.79 12.35
N SER A 194 -5.20 -0.47 12.14
CA SER A 194 -6.02 0.45 12.93
C SER A 194 -7.53 0.22 12.73
N LEU A 195 -7.93 -0.18 11.52
CA LEU A 195 -9.30 -0.55 11.17
C LEU A 195 -9.66 -1.98 11.59
N LYS A 196 -8.73 -2.74 12.18
CA LYS A 196 -8.87 -4.15 12.57
C LYS A 196 -9.16 -5.09 11.39
N ASN A 197 -8.86 -4.67 10.17
CA ASN A 197 -8.83 -5.57 9.01
C ASN A 197 -7.45 -6.24 8.96
N PHE A 198 -7.28 -7.29 9.76
CA PHE A 198 -5.99 -7.96 9.93
C PHE A 198 -5.54 -8.77 8.71
N GLU A 199 -6.47 -9.22 7.87
CA GLU A 199 -6.16 -9.99 6.65
C GLU A 199 -5.42 -9.12 5.63
N ARG A 200 -6.03 -7.99 5.24
CA ARG A 200 -5.39 -7.01 4.34
C ARG A 200 -4.12 -6.44 4.96
N ALA A 201 -4.11 -6.13 6.26
CA ALA A 201 -2.91 -5.63 6.93
C ALA A 201 -1.72 -6.61 6.80
N LEU A 202 -1.98 -7.90 6.95
CA LEU A 202 -0.93 -8.92 6.87
C LEU A 202 -0.33 -9.01 5.46
N TYR A 203 -1.18 -8.99 4.42
CA TYR A 203 -0.74 -8.93 3.03
C TYR A 203 0.16 -7.72 2.77
N PHE A 204 -0.25 -6.53 3.23
CA PHE A 204 0.55 -5.31 3.06
C PHE A 204 1.92 -5.39 3.73
N TYR A 205 2.00 -5.93 4.96
CA TYR A 205 3.29 -6.14 5.61
C TYR A 205 4.13 -7.21 4.88
N GLU A 206 3.52 -8.28 4.37
CA GLU A 206 4.20 -9.32 3.61
C GLU A 206 4.86 -8.76 2.34
N VAL A 207 4.15 -7.91 1.59
CA VAL A 207 4.71 -7.24 0.40
C VAL A 207 5.91 -6.35 0.77
N ALA A 208 5.81 -5.59 1.87
CA ALA A 208 6.93 -4.77 2.36
C ALA A 208 8.17 -5.59 2.73
N ILE A 209 8.00 -6.81 3.26
CA ILE A 209 9.11 -7.69 3.68
C ILE A 209 9.71 -8.45 2.49
N THR A 210 8.88 -8.83 1.52
CA THR A 210 9.28 -9.57 0.32
C THR A 210 9.98 -8.72 -0.74
N THR A 211 9.93 -7.39 -0.59
CA THR A 211 10.62 -6.46 -1.48
C THR A 211 12.12 -6.80 -1.56
N PRO A 212 12.70 -6.97 -2.77
CA PRO A 212 14.11 -7.28 -2.94
C PRO A 212 14.96 -6.10 -2.44
N SER A 213 15.80 -6.35 -1.44
CA SER A 213 16.72 -5.34 -0.90
C SER A 213 18.05 -5.95 -0.53
N MET A 214 19.12 -5.23 -0.84
CA MET A 214 20.49 -5.56 -0.43
C MET A 214 20.87 -4.93 0.92
N ALA A 215 20.15 -3.88 1.34
CA ALA A 215 20.37 -3.17 2.59
C ALA A 215 19.19 -3.34 3.55
N VAL A 216 19.47 -3.35 4.86
CA VAL A 216 18.43 -3.35 5.89
C VAL A 216 17.83 -1.94 5.96
N SER A 217 16.52 -1.82 5.78
CA SER A 217 15.80 -0.59 6.07
C SER A 217 15.02 -0.70 7.39
N HIS A 218 14.95 0.40 8.14
CA HIS A 218 14.15 0.46 9.37
C HIS A 218 12.66 0.23 9.09
N ILE A 219 12.18 0.62 7.91
CA ILE A 219 10.78 0.43 7.49
C ILE A 219 10.46 -1.08 7.40
N MET A 220 11.34 -1.87 6.77
CA MET A 220 11.16 -3.33 6.69
C MET A 220 11.22 -3.99 8.07
N LEU A 221 12.10 -3.52 8.95
CA LEU A 221 12.23 -4.05 10.31
C LEU A 221 10.96 -3.78 11.13
N GLU A 222 10.41 -2.57 11.07
CA GLU A 222 9.14 -2.24 11.73
C GLU A 222 7.94 -2.97 11.11
N ALA A 223 7.93 -3.15 9.80
CA ALA A 223 6.93 -3.96 9.11
C ALA A 223 6.99 -5.42 9.59
N TYR A 224 8.19 -5.99 9.74
CA TYR A 224 8.39 -7.36 10.19
C TYR A 224 7.90 -7.60 11.62
N LYS A 225 8.21 -6.68 12.54
CA LYS A 225 7.70 -6.72 13.92
C LYS A 225 6.17 -6.74 13.95
N LYS A 226 5.52 -5.86 13.17
CA LYS A 226 4.06 -5.77 13.08
C LYS A 226 3.45 -6.99 12.38
N TYR A 227 4.11 -7.54 11.36
CA TYR A 227 3.72 -8.78 10.70
C TYR A 227 3.64 -9.96 11.69
N ILE A 228 4.64 -10.11 12.57
CA ILE A 228 4.60 -11.13 13.61
C ILE A 228 3.38 -10.93 14.52
N LEU A 229 3.16 -9.72 15.02
CA LEU A 229 2.02 -9.44 15.91
C LEU A 229 0.66 -9.67 15.24
N VAL A 230 0.49 -9.20 14.00
CA VAL A 230 -0.76 -9.37 13.24
C VAL A 230 -1.00 -10.85 12.91
N SER A 231 0.05 -11.59 12.53
CA SER A 231 -0.08 -13.04 12.27
C SER A 231 -0.48 -13.82 13.53
N LEU A 232 0.06 -13.46 14.70
CA LEU A 232 -0.35 -14.03 15.99
C LEU A 232 -1.80 -13.71 16.35
N ILE A 233 -2.29 -12.50 16.01
CA ILE A 233 -3.68 -12.11 16.24
C ILE A 233 -4.65 -12.88 15.34
N LEU A 234 -4.33 -13.03 14.06
CA LEU A 234 -5.22 -13.62 13.06
C LEU A 234 -5.20 -15.15 13.07
N TYR A 235 -4.03 -15.76 12.98
CA TYR A 235 -3.88 -17.21 12.84
C TYR A 235 -3.47 -17.92 14.14
N GLY A 236 -3.05 -17.16 15.15
CA GLY A 236 -2.54 -17.72 16.40
C GLY A 236 -1.19 -18.45 16.26
N LYS A 237 -0.49 -18.23 15.14
CA LYS A 237 0.87 -18.68 14.82
C LYS A 237 1.50 -17.71 13.84
N VAL A 238 2.83 -17.65 13.80
CA VAL A 238 3.54 -16.85 12.79
C VAL A 238 3.47 -17.56 11.45
N LEU A 239 3.02 -16.85 10.41
CA LEU A 239 3.04 -17.37 9.04
C LEU A 239 4.46 -17.41 8.51
N ASN A 240 4.81 -18.51 7.86
CA ASN A 240 6.09 -18.64 7.18
C ASN A 240 6.12 -17.68 5.99
N LEU A 241 7.19 -16.89 5.92
CA LEU A 241 7.43 -16.01 4.80
C LEU A 241 7.70 -16.81 3.51
N PRO A 242 7.38 -16.27 2.33
CA PRO A 242 7.71 -16.90 1.06
C PRO A 242 9.21 -17.15 0.88
N LYS A 243 9.57 -18.20 0.13
CA LYS A 243 10.98 -18.60 -0.09
C LYS A 243 11.81 -17.58 -0.86
N PHE A 244 11.17 -16.70 -1.64
CA PHE A 244 11.83 -15.63 -2.40
C PHE A 244 12.14 -14.37 -1.58
N THR A 245 11.92 -14.40 -0.26
CA THR A 245 12.26 -13.28 0.61
C THR A 245 13.75 -12.97 0.60
N SER A 246 14.08 -11.67 0.67
CA SER A 246 15.44 -11.16 0.70
C SER A 246 16.26 -11.79 1.83
N GLN A 247 17.49 -12.24 1.54
CA GLN A 247 18.41 -12.85 2.51
C GLN A 247 18.70 -11.94 3.71
N VAL A 248 18.61 -10.62 3.50
CA VAL A 248 18.75 -9.58 4.51
C VAL A 248 17.74 -9.75 5.67
N VAL A 249 16.52 -10.20 5.37
CA VAL A 249 15.47 -10.42 6.38
C VAL A 249 15.89 -11.54 7.33
N GLY A 250 16.39 -12.65 6.78
CA GLY A 250 16.82 -13.79 7.58
C GLY A 250 18.08 -13.51 8.40
N ARG A 251 19.07 -12.83 7.82
CA ARG A 251 20.38 -12.60 8.45
C ARG A 251 20.39 -11.46 9.48
N PHE A 252 19.67 -10.37 9.22
CA PHE A 252 19.77 -9.16 10.03
C PHE A 252 18.45 -8.83 10.74
N ILE A 253 17.31 -8.89 10.04
CA ILE A 253 16.03 -8.47 10.62
C ILE A 253 15.58 -9.44 11.71
N LYS A 254 15.65 -10.76 11.47
CA LYS A 254 15.26 -11.78 12.46
C LYS A 254 15.99 -11.64 13.80
N PRO A 255 17.34 -11.58 13.87
CA PRO A 255 18.05 -11.37 15.14
C PRO A 255 17.69 -10.05 15.83
N LEU A 256 17.48 -8.97 15.06
CA LEU A 256 17.11 -7.66 15.63
C LEU A 256 15.69 -7.66 16.22
N SER A 257 14.81 -8.55 15.77
CA SER A 257 13.44 -8.71 16.28
C SER A 257 13.27 -9.89 17.25
N GLN A 258 14.33 -10.34 17.93
CA GLN A 258 14.29 -11.52 18.80
C GLN A 258 13.16 -11.47 19.85
N ALA A 259 12.90 -10.31 20.46
CA ALA A 259 11.83 -10.15 21.45
C ALA A 259 10.43 -10.52 20.90
N TYR A 260 10.19 -10.31 19.60
CA TYR A 260 8.92 -10.68 18.94
C TYR A 260 8.88 -12.17 18.60
N HIS A 261 10.02 -12.78 18.32
CA HIS A 261 10.13 -14.24 18.14
C HIS A 261 9.97 -15.00 19.45
N ASP A 262 10.55 -14.50 20.54
CA ASP A 262 10.37 -15.08 21.88
C ASP A 262 8.90 -15.02 22.29
N LEU A 263 8.22 -13.91 21.98
CA LEU A 263 6.78 -13.79 22.15
C LEU A 263 6.02 -14.84 21.31
N ALA A 264 6.35 -14.99 20.03
CA ALA A 264 5.73 -16.00 19.16
C ALA A 264 5.93 -17.44 19.67
N THR A 265 7.12 -17.78 20.17
CA THR A 265 7.42 -19.09 20.76
C THR A 265 6.58 -19.35 22.01
N SER A 266 6.45 -18.37 22.91
CA SER A 266 5.56 -18.49 24.06
C SER A 266 4.08 -18.54 23.69
N TYR A 267 3.69 -17.88 22.59
CA TYR A 267 2.33 -17.96 22.09
C TYR A 267 1.97 -19.38 21.63
N ALA A 268 2.96 -20.17 21.17
CA ALA A 268 2.78 -21.55 20.76
C ALA A 268 2.51 -22.51 21.94
N THR A 269 3.01 -22.22 23.15
CA THR A 269 2.72 -22.99 24.38
C THR A 269 1.27 -22.78 24.85
N ASN A 270 0.59 -21.77 24.31
CA ASN A 270 -0.75 -21.31 24.66
C ASN A 270 -0.91 -20.87 26.13
N SER A 271 0.15 -20.78 26.93
CA SER A 271 0.09 -20.41 28.35
C SER A 271 0.04 -18.89 28.55
N PRO A 272 -1.06 -18.29 29.07
CA PRO A 272 -1.16 -16.84 29.23
C PRO A 272 -0.17 -16.28 30.26
N VAL A 273 0.22 -17.07 31.27
CA VAL A 273 1.20 -16.65 32.28
C VAL A 273 2.59 -16.50 31.66
N GLU A 274 3.03 -17.46 30.84
CA GLU A 274 4.32 -17.40 30.15
C GLU A 274 4.37 -16.21 29.18
N VAL A 275 3.32 -16.03 28.37
CA VAL A 275 3.23 -14.91 27.44
C VAL A 275 3.26 -13.57 28.21
N ARG A 276 2.55 -13.45 29.33
CA ARG A 276 2.59 -12.24 30.19
C ARG A 276 3.98 -11.99 30.78
N SER A 277 4.71 -13.04 31.17
CA SER A 277 6.07 -12.90 31.70
C SER A 277 7.03 -12.34 30.66
N ILE A 278 6.95 -12.80 29.41
CA ILE A 278 7.78 -12.34 28.29
C ILE A 278 7.43 -10.90 27.89
N ILE A 279 6.15 -10.55 27.89
CA ILE A 279 5.71 -9.17 27.66
C ILE A 279 6.28 -8.24 28.72
N THR A 280 6.32 -8.67 29.99
CA THR A 280 6.87 -7.87 31.09
C THR A 280 8.39 -7.73 30.93
N LYS A 281 9.08 -8.84 30.61
CA LYS A 281 10.53 -8.89 30.37
C LYS A 281 10.98 -7.98 29.24
N HIS A 282 10.25 -7.95 28.11
CA HIS A 282 10.60 -7.14 26.94
C HIS A 282 9.74 -5.87 26.80
N SER A 283 9.11 -5.42 27.88
CA SER A 283 8.17 -4.29 27.88
C SER A 283 8.78 -3.00 27.31
N GLU A 284 10.01 -2.69 27.69
CA GLU A 284 10.75 -1.52 27.21
C GLU A 284 10.93 -1.50 25.68
N VAL A 285 11.16 -2.68 25.07
CA VAL A 285 11.32 -2.82 23.62
C VAL A 285 9.99 -2.55 22.92
N PHE A 286 8.88 -3.11 23.43
CA PHE A 286 7.56 -2.91 22.86
C PHE A 286 7.04 -1.47 23.02
N VAL A 287 7.43 -0.78 24.09
CA VAL A 287 7.12 0.65 24.30
C VAL A 287 7.95 1.50 23.34
N ARG A 288 9.26 1.23 23.21
CA ARG A 288 10.15 1.93 22.28
C ARG A 288 9.67 1.84 20.83
N ASP A 289 9.17 0.66 20.44
CA ASP A 289 8.66 0.41 19.08
C ASP A 289 7.21 0.91 18.86
N ASN A 290 6.57 1.51 19.87
CA ASN A 290 5.15 1.93 19.85
C ASN A 290 4.15 0.80 19.51
N ASN A 291 4.53 -0.47 19.71
CA ASN A 291 3.72 -1.64 19.38
C ASN A 291 3.01 -2.27 20.60
N MET A 292 3.16 -1.67 21.79
CA MET A 292 2.56 -2.16 23.04
C MET A 292 1.04 -2.41 22.95
N GLY A 293 0.32 -1.56 22.22
CA GLY A 293 -1.12 -1.73 22.00
C GLY A 293 -1.46 -3.04 21.28
N LEU A 294 -0.67 -3.42 20.28
CA LEU A 294 -0.85 -4.66 19.52
C LEU A 294 -0.47 -5.88 20.35
N VAL A 295 0.60 -5.80 21.15
CA VAL A 295 1.00 -6.89 22.07
C VAL A 295 -0.10 -7.18 23.10
N LYS A 296 -0.74 -6.13 23.66
CA LYS A 296 -1.92 -6.29 24.52
C LYS A 296 -3.10 -6.92 23.78
N GLN A 297 -3.28 -6.60 22.50
CA GLN A 297 -4.28 -7.28 21.68
C GLN A 297 -3.95 -8.76 21.49
N CYS A 298 -2.69 -9.15 21.23
CA CYS A 298 -2.27 -10.54 21.17
C CYS A 298 -2.68 -11.31 22.45
N MET A 299 -2.46 -10.74 23.63
CA MET A 299 -2.94 -11.33 24.90
C MET A 299 -4.46 -11.51 24.92
N SER A 300 -5.22 -10.48 24.53
CA SER A 300 -6.67 -10.57 24.49
C SER A 300 -7.18 -11.63 23.51
N PHE A 301 -6.47 -11.85 22.40
CA PHE A 301 -6.78 -12.89 21.42
C PHE A 301 -6.36 -14.29 21.89
N LEU A 302 -5.29 -14.41 22.69
CA LEU A 302 -4.91 -15.68 23.31
C LEU A 302 -6.02 -16.21 24.22
N TYR A 303 -6.60 -15.35 25.06
CA TYR A 303 -7.74 -15.71 25.90
C TYR A 303 -8.94 -16.18 25.05
N LYS A 304 -9.27 -15.45 23.97
CA LYS A 304 -10.33 -15.86 23.04
C LYS A 304 -10.05 -17.20 22.38
N LYS A 305 -8.82 -17.43 21.92
CA LYS A 305 -8.39 -18.70 21.31
C LYS A 305 -8.56 -19.86 22.29
N ARG A 306 -8.15 -19.68 23.55
CA ARG A 306 -8.34 -20.70 24.60
C ARG A 306 -9.82 -21.00 24.84
N ILE A 307 -10.68 -19.97 24.94
CA ILE A 307 -12.13 -20.15 25.08
C ILE A 307 -12.70 -20.89 23.86
N GLN A 308 -12.30 -20.53 22.63
CA GLN A 308 -12.71 -21.22 21.40
C GLN A 308 -12.23 -22.68 21.34
N MET A 309 -11.09 -23.02 21.95
CA MET A 309 -10.67 -24.43 22.06
C MET A 309 -11.54 -25.20 23.05
N LEU A 310 -11.92 -24.59 24.17
CA LEU A 310 -12.80 -25.23 25.15
C LEU A 310 -14.19 -25.54 24.58
N THR A 311 -14.74 -24.66 23.73
CA THR A 311 -16.03 -24.91 23.05
C THR A 311 -15.99 -26.08 22.06
N LYS A 312 -14.80 -26.49 21.59
CA LYS A 312 -14.66 -27.67 20.71
C LYS A 312 -14.69 -28.98 21.49
N THR A 313 -14.26 -28.96 22.75
CA THR A 313 -14.14 -30.17 23.59
C THR A 313 -15.28 -30.33 24.59
N PHE A 314 -15.89 -29.22 25.03
CA PHE A 314 -16.93 -29.22 26.06
C PHE A 314 -18.22 -28.62 25.50
N LEU A 315 -19.31 -29.38 25.59
CA LEU A 315 -20.66 -28.89 25.25
C LEU A 315 -21.21 -27.99 26.36
N THR A 316 -21.04 -28.40 27.61
CA THR A 316 -21.41 -27.64 28.81
C THR A 316 -20.16 -27.46 29.68
N LEU A 317 -19.93 -26.23 30.14
CA LEU A 317 -18.80 -25.89 31.01
C LEU A 317 -19.24 -24.81 31.99
N SER A 318 -18.96 -25.02 33.29
CA SER A 318 -19.22 -24.01 34.31
C SER A 318 -18.29 -22.80 34.15
N LEU A 319 -18.72 -21.62 34.60
CA LEU A 319 -17.91 -20.40 34.54
C LEU A 319 -16.65 -20.50 35.42
N SER A 320 -16.73 -21.21 36.54
CA SER A 320 -15.58 -21.49 37.42
C SER A 320 -14.55 -22.39 36.76
N ASP A 321 -14.99 -23.46 36.10
CA ASP A 321 -14.07 -24.38 35.39
C ASP A 321 -13.45 -23.71 34.17
N MET A 322 -14.21 -22.83 33.50
CA MET A 322 -13.69 -22.01 32.41
C MET A 322 -12.60 -21.06 32.92
N ALA A 323 -12.82 -20.35 34.02
CA ALA A 323 -11.81 -19.46 34.60
C ALA A 323 -10.52 -20.21 34.96
N ASN A 324 -10.66 -21.38 35.60
CA ASN A 324 -9.52 -22.23 35.96
C ASN A 324 -8.76 -22.74 34.74
N LYS A 325 -9.46 -23.26 33.72
CA LYS A 325 -8.82 -23.78 32.50
C LYS A 325 -8.21 -22.68 31.64
N VAL A 326 -8.78 -21.47 31.62
CA VAL A 326 -8.26 -20.34 30.84
C VAL A 326 -7.19 -19.55 31.61
N GLN A 327 -7.02 -19.80 32.92
CA GLN A 327 -6.15 -19.05 33.83
C GLN A 327 -6.55 -17.57 33.93
N LEU A 328 -7.85 -17.33 34.13
CA LEU A 328 -8.41 -16.01 34.44
C LEU A 328 -8.48 -15.80 35.96
N ALA A 329 -8.61 -14.55 36.41
CA ALA A 329 -8.61 -14.23 37.84
C ALA A 329 -9.87 -14.71 38.57
N GLY A 330 -10.98 -14.93 37.86
CA GLY A 330 -12.22 -15.43 38.43
C GLY A 330 -13.36 -15.62 37.43
N PRO A 331 -14.51 -16.12 37.90
CA PRO A 331 -15.67 -16.44 37.05
C PRO A 331 -16.28 -15.19 36.39
N SER A 332 -16.27 -14.04 37.06
CA SER A 332 -16.79 -12.78 36.51
C SER A 332 -15.99 -12.29 35.29
N GLU A 333 -14.68 -12.54 35.27
CA GLU A 333 -13.84 -12.20 34.12
C GLU A 333 -14.12 -13.15 32.95
N ALA A 334 -14.31 -14.45 33.23
CA ALA A 334 -14.73 -15.42 32.22
C ALA A 334 -16.08 -15.04 31.58
N GLU A 335 -17.06 -14.65 32.40
CA GLU A 335 -18.36 -14.14 31.94
C GLU A 335 -18.20 -12.92 31.03
N PHE A 336 -17.37 -11.95 31.42
CA PHE A 336 -17.09 -10.77 30.60
C PHE A 336 -16.51 -11.13 29.22
N TYR A 337 -15.55 -12.06 29.16
CA TYR A 337 -14.96 -12.51 27.90
C TYR A 337 -15.98 -13.24 27.02
N VAL A 338 -16.80 -14.11 27.60
CA VAL A 338 -17.87 -14.83 26.89
C VAL A 338 -18.89 -13.85 26.34
N LEU A 339 -19.41 -12.93 27.16
CA LEU A 339 -20.36 -11.90 26.72
C LEU A 339 -19.79 -11.03 25.59
N LYS A 340 -18.51 -10.66 25.68
CA LYS A 340 -17.84 -9.90 24.62
C LYS A 340 -17.70 -10.69 23.32
N MET A 341 -17.46 -12.00 23.41
CA MET A 341 -17.43 -12.88 22.23
C MET A 341 -18.83 -13.05 21.64
N MET A 342 -19.85 -13.29 22.48
CA MET A 342 -21.25 -13.42 22.05
C MET A 342 -21.76 -12.15 21.38
N LYS A 343 -21.52 -10.96 21.96
CA LYS A 343 -21.91 -9.68 21.33
C LYS A 343 -21.29 -9.52 19.94
N LYS A 344 -20.03 -9.93 19.76
CA LYS A 344 -19.37 -9.88 18.45
C LYS A 344 -20.00 -10.89 17.47
N CYS A 345 -20.33 -12.10 17.92
CA CYS A 345 -21.03 -13.09 17.11
C CYS A 345 -22.42 -12.58 16.70
N ILE A 346 -23.21 -12.04 17.63
CA ILE A 346 -24.53 -11.48 17.35
C ILE A 346 -24.44 -10.34 16.33
N GLN A 347 -23.45 -9.46 16.47
CA GLN A 347 -23.22 -8.37 15.51
C GLN A 347 -22.84 -8.89 14.12
N LEU A 348 -22.01 -9.94 14.04
CA LEU A 348 -21.67 -10.59 12.78
C LEU A 348 -22.90 -11.28 12.17
N ASP A 349 -23.71 -11.96 12.97
CA ASP A 349 -24.96 -12.59 12.53
C ASP A 349 -25.98 -11.55 12.06
N GLU A 350 -26.01 -10.37 12.69
CA GLU A 350 -26.85 -9.24 12.25
C GLU A 350 -26.35 -8.66 10.93
N GLN A 351 -25.04 -8.48 10.75
CA GLN A 351 -24.44 -8.08 9.48
C GLN A 351 -24.69 -9.11 8.38
N LEU A 352 -24.56 -10.41 8.70
CA LEU A 352 -24.91 -11.50 7.79
C LEU A 352 -26.39 -11.46 7.43
N ARG A 353 -27.30 -11.30 8.41
CA ARG A 353 -28.75 -11.15 8.15
C ARG A 353 -29.08 -9.92 7.31
N GLN A 354 -28.41 -8.78 7.53
CA GLN A 354 -28.58 -7.58 6.71
C GLN A 354 -28.12 -7.84 5.27
N MET A 355 -26.95 -8.47 5.08
CA MET A 355 -26.50 -8.91 3.76
C MET A 355 -27.48 -9.91 3.13
N ASP A 356 -27.97 -10.90 3.88
CA ASP A 356 -28.94 -11.88 3.40
C ASP A 356 -30.28 -11.24 3.03
N GLN A 357 -30.74 -10.23 3.77
CA GLN A 357 -31.93 -9.43 3.44
C GLN A 357 -31.70 -8.58 2.19
N GLU A 358 -30.54 -7.94 2.03
CA GLU A 358 -30.17 -7.22 0.81
C GLU A 358 -30.13 -8.18 -0.41
N ILE A 359 -29.63 -9.41 -0.20
CA ILE A 359 -29.60 -10.48 -1.20
C ILE A 359 -31.01 -11.03 -1.49
N SER A 360 -31.90 -11.13 -0.49
CA SER A 360 -33.27 -11.62 -0.69
C SER A 360 -34.18 -10.60 -1.35
N ILE A 361 -34.03 -9.31 -1.01
CA ILE A 361 -34.77 -8.19 -1.62
C ILE A 361 -34.39 -8.05 -3.09
N ASN A 362 -33.11 -8.26 -3.42
CA ASN A 362 -32.68 -8.40 -4.79
C ASN A 362 -32.52 -9.87 -5.16
N GLN A 363 -33.62 -10.63 -5.36
CA GLN A 363 -33.57 -12.02 -5.86
C GLN A 363 -32.74 -12.20 -7.16
N LYS A 364 -32.51 -11.13 -7.92
CA LYS A 364 -31.54 -11.10 -9.04
C LYS A 364 -30.09 -11.38 -8.61
N TYR A 365 -29.72 -11.15 -7.34
CA TYR A 365 -28.42 -11.48 -6.76
C TYR A 365 -28.23 -12.98 -6.57
N ILE A 366 -29.25 -13.79 -6.31
CA ILE A 366 -29.05 -15.24 -6.11
C ILE A 366 -28.74 -15.94 -7.45
N GLN A 367 -29.46 -15.60 -8.53
CA GLN A 367 -29.07 -16.03 -9.88
C GLN A 367 -27.72 -15.42 -10.29
N LYS A 368 -27.47 -14.15 -9.94
CA LYS A 368 -26.15 -13.53 -10.12
C LYS A 368 -25.07 -14.14 -9.26
N VAL A 369 -25.33 -14.82 -8.13
CA VAL A 369 -24.30 -15.30 -7.19
C VAL A 369 -23.79 -16.67 -7.60
N SER A 370 -24.66 -17.56 -8.08
CA SER A 370 -24.25 -18.77 -8.80
C SER A 370 -23.60 -18.44 -10.15
N LEU A 371 -24.09 -17.39 -10.83
CA LEU A 371 -23.35 -16.77 -11.93
C LEU A 371 -22.13 -15.99 -11.43
N SER A 372 -22.04 -15.58 -10.16
CA SER A 372 -20.93 -14.78 -9.60
C SER A 372 -19.82 -15.64 -9.09
N GLU A 373 -20.03 -16.86 -8.63
CA GLU A 373 -18.89 -17.76 -8.43
C GLU A 373 -18.27 -18.07 -9.79
N ALA A 374 -19.08 -18.24 -10.84
CA ALA A 374 -18.61 -18.32 -12.22
C ALA A 374 -18.10 -16.98 -12.79
N GLU A 375 -18.57 -15.80 -12.36
CA GLU A 375 -18.05 -14.47 -12.70
C GLU A 375 -16.98 -13.99 -11.71
N ILE A 376 -16.69 -14.64 -10.59
CA ILE A 376 -15.62 -14.33 -9.62
C ILE A 376 -14.47 -15.24 -9.97
N VAL A 377 -14.74 -16.51 -10.26
CA VAL A 377 -13.81 -17.36 -11.02
C VAL A 377 -13.63 -16.76 -12.41
N GLY A 378 -14.67 -16.22 -13.04
CA GLY A 378 -14.64 -15.57 -14.35
C GLY A 378 -14.09 -14.15 -14.36
N LYS A 379 -14.15 -13.37 -13.28
CA LYS A 379 -13.47 -12.08 -13.06
C LYS A 379 -12.10 -12.26 -12.45
N ALA A 380 -11.85 -13.33 -11.70
CA ALA A 380 -10.50 -13.78 -11.39
C ALA A 380 -9.85 -14.21 -12.70
N LEU A 381 -10.51 -15.02 -13.54
CA LEU A 381 -10.05 -15.33 -14.88
C LEU A 381 -10.04 -14.09 -15.77
N GLN A 382 -11.01 -13.17 -15.79
CA GLN A 382 -10.98 -11.92 -16.58
C GLN A 382 -10.15 -10.80 -15.96
N SER A 383 -9.59 -10.95 -14.77
CA SER A 383 -8.55 -10.05 -14.25
C SER A 383 -7.20 -10.68 -14.52
N VAL A 384 -7.05 -11.98 -14.24
CA VAL A 384 -5.87 -12.78 -14.50
C VAL A 384 -5.61 -12.94 -16.00
N THR A 385 -6.60 -13.06 -16.89
CA THR A 385 -6.39 -13.25 -18.33
C THR A 385 -5.93 -11.98 -19.01
N PRO A 386 -6.51 -10.78 -18.84
CA PRO A 386 -5.91 -9.57 -19.39
C PRO A 386 -4.65 -9.15 -18.62
N LEU A 387 -4.50 -9.42 -17.31
CA LEU A 387 -3.21 -9.20 -16.65
C LEU A 387 -2.15 -10.14 -17.20
N MET A 388 -2.45 -11.43 -17.37
CA MET A 388 -1.52 -12.40 -17.95
C MET A 388 -1.29 -12.14 -19.43
N GLU A 389 -2.30 -11.79 -20.22
CA GLU A 389 -2.18 -11.44 -21.64
C GLU A 389 -1.43 -10.13 -21.81
N HIS A 390 -1.72 -9.08 -21.03
CA HIS A 390 -0.98 -7.81 -21.07
C HIS A 390 0.47 -8.01 -20.62
N PHE A 391 0.71 -8.83 -19.58
CA PHE A 391 2.05 -9.20 -19.12
C PHE A 391 2.77 -10.11 -20.14
N LEU A 392 2.08 -11.04 -20.80
CA LEU A 392 2.60 -11.85 -21.90
C LEU A 392 2.92 -10.97 -23.11
N ILE A 393 2.04 -10.05 -23.50
CA ILE A 393 2.26 -9.13 -24.61
C ILE A 393 3.46 -8.23 -24.30
N LEU A 394 3.59 -7.69 -23.09
CA LEU A 394 4.78 -6.96 -22.64
C LEU A 394 6.05 -7.82 -22.70
N LEU A 395 6.00 -9.07 -22.22
CA LEU A 395 7.12 -10.02 -22.31
C LEU A 395 7.48 -10.35 -23.76
N MET A 396 6.49 -10.56 -24.63
CA MET A 396 6.65 -10.89 -26.05
C MET A 396 7.14 -9.69 -26.89
N LEU A 397 6.87 -8.46 -26.43
CA LEU A 397 7.38 -7.22 -27.01
C LEU A 397 8.81 -6.88 -26.54
N THR A 398 9.31 -7.48 -25.45
CA THR A 398 10.72 -7.31 -25.05
C THR A 398 11.66 -8.15 -25.95
N PRO A 399 12.67 -7.55 -26.60
CA PRO A 399 13.48 -8.23 -27.63
C PRO A 399 14.24 -9.48 -27.14
N SER A 400 14.53 -9.55 -25.84
CA SER A 400 15.39 -10.56 -25.22
C SER A 400 14.71 -11.92 -24.99
N HIS A 401 13.37 -12.03 -25.08
CA HIS A 401 12.64 -13.28 -24.83
C HIS A 401 12.24 -14.07 -26.09
N LYS A 402 12.41 -13.51 -27.30
CA LYS A 402 12.13 -14.23 -28.56
C LYS A 402 12.98 -15.50 -28.77
N CYS A 403 14.07 -15.68 -28.02
CA CYS A 403 14.92 -16.86 -28.13
C CYS A 403 14.48 -18.06 -27.27
N LEU A 404 13.60 -17.91 -26.27
CA LEU A 404 13.33 -18.97 -25.28
C LEU A 404 11.94 -19.60 -25.33
N LEU A 405 10.99 -19.03 -26.07
CA LEU A 405 9.63 -19.60 -26.22
C LEU A 405 9.35 -19.93 -27.69
N ARG A 406 10.04 -20.94 -28.22
CA ARG A 406 9.59 -21.66 -29.41
C ARG A 406 8.56 -22.69 -28.94
N ILE A 407 7.34 -22.24 -28.67
CA ILE A 407 6.19 -23.12 -28.45
C ILE A 407 5.76 -23.63 -29.83
N PRO A 408 5.80 -24.94 -30.14
CA PRO A 408 5.29 -25.44 -31.41
C PRO A 408 3.75 -25.34 -31.40
N SER A 409 3.19 -24.71 -32.42
CA SER A 409 1.74 -24.59 -32.63
C SER A 409 1.10 -25.95 -32.94
N PRO A 410 -0.13 -26.23 -32.45
CA PRO A 410 -0.82 -27.49 -32.67
C PRO A 410 -1.53 -27.51 -34.03
N ILE A 411 -0.76 -27.44 -35.13
CA ILE A 411 -1.27 -27.57 -36.50
C ILE A 411 -0.50 -28.64 -37.31
N ASP A 412 0.65 -29.13 -36.84
CA ASP A 412 1.48 -30.08 -37.61
C ASP A 412 1.29 -31.57 -37.23
N GLN A 413 0.21 -31.96 -36.54
CA GLN A 413 -0.05 -33.37 -36.16
C GLN A 413 -1.12 -34.09 -37.01
N VAL A 414 -1.46 -33.58 -38.20
CA VAL A 414 -2.48 -34.22 -39.06
C VAL A 414 -1.91 -34.96 -40.28
N ASN A 415 -0.64 -34.80 -40.65
CA ASN A 415 -0.09 -35.39 -41.89
C ASN A 415 1.13 -36.32 -41.72
N ALA A 416 1.10 -37.25 -40.76
CA ALA A 416 2.15 -38.27 -40.65
C ALA A 416 1.64 -39.62 -40.13
N THR A 417 0.63 -40.20 -40.81
CA THR A 417 0.28 -41.62 -40.67
C THR A 417 -0.06 -42.20 -42.04
N GLU A 418 0.94 -42.39 -42.89
CA GLU A 418 0.92 -43.39 -43.96
C GLU A 418 2.35 -43.98 -44.06
N LEU A 419 2.52 -45.20 -43.54
CA LEU A 419 3.61 -46.10 -43.92
C LEU A 419 2.94 -47.33 -44.56
N PRO A 420 3.42 -47.83 -45.70
CA PRO A 420 2.83 -48.97 -46.38
C PRO A 420 3.24 -50.29 -45.74
N GLU A 421 2.30 -51.24 -45.75
CA GLU A 421 2.49 -52.64 -45.40
C GLU A 421 3.39 -53.39 -46.41
N ASP A 422 4.02 -54.43 -45.85
CA ASP A 422 4.45 -55.69 -46.47
C ASP A 422 5.91 -55.87 -46.93
N SER A 423 6.63 -56.73 -46.19
CA SER A 423 7.06 -58.03 -46.73
C SER A 423 7.87 -58.90 -45.73
N LEU A 424 7.44 -60.17 -45.63
CA LEU A 424 8.23 -61.41 -45.55
C LEU A 424 8.76 -61.94 -44.19
N TYR A 425 7.97 -62.87 -43.63
CA TYR A 425 8.28 -64.31 -43.39
C TYR A 425 9.73 -64.79 -43.13
N ASN A 426 9.85 -65.59 -42.05
CA ASN A 426 10.72 -66.77 -41.81
C ASN A 426 12.26 -66.62 -41.83
N ASN A 427 12.89 -66.65 -40.65
CA ASN A 427 13.37 -67.86 -39.95
C ASN A 427 13.94 -67.52 -38.58
#